data_AF-A0A7C7HN85-F1
#
_entry.id   AF-A0A7C7HN85-F1
#
_cell.length_a   1.000
_cell.length_b   1.000
_cell.length_c   1.000
_cell.angle_alpha   90.00
_cell.angle_beta   90.00
_cell.angle_gamma   90.00
#
_symmetry.space_group_name_H-M   'P 1'
#
loop_
_entity.id
_entity.type
_entity.pdbx_description
1 polymer ?
#
loop_
_entity_poly.entity_id
_entity_poly.type
_entity_poly.pdbx_seq_one_letter_code
_entity_poly.pdbx_strand_id
1 'polypeptide(L)' 'MEKLGFIGVGMMGKPMAKNLLKAGYELTVLDLNSAAV' A
#
# COMPACT_ATOMS: atom_id res chain seq x y z
N MET A 1 5.56 -10.93 12.27
CA MET A 1 5.13 -9.68 11.62
C MET A 1 5.15 -9.97 10.13
N GLU A 2 3.98 -10.01 9.48
CA GLU A 2 3.90 -10.31 8.05
C GLU A 2 4.08 -9.02 7.25
N LYS A 3 4.96 -9.08 6.25
CA LYS A 3 5.25 -7.95 5.37
C LYS A 3 4.62 -8.21 4.01
N LEU A 4 3.70 -7.34 3.60
CA LEU A 4 2.94 -7.50 2.36
C LEU A 4 3.50 -6.59 1.26
N GLY A 5 3.63 -7.12 0.05
CA GLY A 5 3.90 -6.32 -1.14
C GLY A 5 2.59 -5.80 -1.74
N PHE A 6 2.53 -4.51 -2.04
CA PHE A 6 1.37 -3.86 -2.62
C PHE A 6 1.78 -3.05 -3.86
N ILE A 7 1.30 -3.44 -5.05
CA ILE A 7 1.67 -2.82 -6.32
C ILE A 7 0.48 -1.99 -6.85
N GLY A 8 0.69 -0.67 -6.99
CA GLY A 8 -0.29 0.28 -7.47
C GLY A 8 -1.14 0.91 -6.36
N VAL A 9 -0.95 2.20 -6.11
CA VAL A 9 -1.67 3.02 -5.11
C VAL A 9 -2.46 4.16 -5.76
N GLY A 10 -3.09 3.86 -6.90
CA GLY A 10 -4.10 4.72 -7.53
C GLY A 10 -5.35 4.91 -6.65
N MET A 11 -6.46 5.39 -7.25
CA MET A 11 -7.69 5.73 -6.51
C MET A 11 -8.20 4.62 -5.58
N MET A 12 -8.09 3.36 -5.99
CA MET A 12 -8.48 2.20 -5.18
C MET A 12 -7.37 1.66 -4.28
N GLY A 13 -6.11 1.71 -4.74
CA GLY A 13 -5.00 1.11 -4.00
C GLY A 13 -4.67 1.88 -2.72
N LYS A 14 -4.78 3.22 -2.75
CA LYS A 14 -4.48 4.08 -1.59
C LYS A 14 -5.37 3.80 -0.36
N PRO A 15 -6.72 3.74 -0.47
CA PRO A 15 -7.56 3.38 0.67
C PRO A 15 -7.34 1.92 1.13
N MET A 16 -7.04 0.99 0.22
CA MET A 16 -6.72 -0.40 0.59
C MET A 16 -5.42 -0.51 1.40
N ALA A 17 -4.33 0.10 0.92
CA ALA A 17 -3.06 0.15 1.64
C ALA A 17 -3.23 0.79 3.03
N LYS A 18 -4.01 1.87 3.14
CA LYS A 18 -4.31 2.51 4.43
C LYS A 18 -5.05 1.58 5.39
N ASN A 19 -5.96 0.75 4.91
CA ASN A 19 -6.68 -0.22 5.75
C ASN A 19 -5.75 -1.34 6.25
N LEU A 20 -4.84 -1.83 5.39
CA LEU A 20 -3.85 -2.82 5.78
C LEU A 20 -2.86 -2.28 6.84
N LEU A 21 -2.40 -1.03 6.69
CA LEU A 21 -1.58 -0.37 7.71
C LEU A 21 -2.34 -0.24 9.04
N LYS A 22 -3.62 0.15 9.01
CA LYS A 22 -4.47 0.24 10.21
C LYS A 22 -4.68 -1.11 10.90
N ALA A 23 -4.69 -2.19 10.13
CA ALA A 23 -4.81 -3.56 10.65
C ALA A 23 -3.47 -4.09 11.23
N GLY A 24 -2.38 -3.31 11.18
CA GLY A 24 -1.10 -3.65 11.79
C GLY A 24 -0.14 -4.41 10.88
N TYR A 25 -0.42 -4.46 9.57
CA TYR A 25 0.50 -5.06 8.61
C TYR A 25 1.59 -4.08 8.19
N GLU A 26 2.80 -4.60 8.00
CA GLU A 26 3.89 -3.85 7.36
C GLU A 26 3.74 -3.97 5.84
N LEU A 27 3.76 -2.84 5.12
CA LEU A 27 3.59 -2.81 3.66
C LEU A 27 4.84 -2.31 2.96
N THR A 28 5.22 -2.99 1.89
CA THR A 28 6.09 -2.44 0.85
C THR A 28 5.20 -2.05 -0.33
N VAL A 29 5.16 -0.75 -0.65
CA VAL A 29 4.36 -0.23 -1.76
C VAL A 29 5.26 0.04 -2.97
N LEU A 30 4.82 -0.38 -4.15
CA LEU A 30 5.46 -0.04 -5.42
C LEU A 30 4.42 0.60 -6.33
N ASP A 31 4.69 1.80 -6.83
CA ASP A 31 3.93 2.42 -7.91
C ASP A 31 4.91 2.95 -8.96
N LEU A 32 4.51 2.89 -10.23
CA LEU A 32 5.30 3.46 -11.32
C LEU A 32 5.31 4.99 -11.24
N ASN A 33 4.24 5.58 -10.72
CA ASN A 33 4.17 6.99 -10.41
C ASN A 33 4.62 7.22 -8.96
N SER A 34 5.84 7.73 -8.78
CA SER A 34 6.37 8.04 -7.44
C SER A 34 5.53 9.06 -6.66
N ALA A 35 4.70 9.87 -7.32
CA ALA A 35 3.79 10.80 -6.64
C ALA A 35 2.55 10.13 -6.04
N ALA A 36 2.28 8.86 -6.37
CA ALA A 36 1.12 8.12 -5.86
C ALA A 36 1.38 7.49 -4.47
N VAL A 37 2.65 7.24 -4.13
CA VAL A 37 3.11 6.65 -2.87
C VAL A 37 3.16 7.68 -1.76
#